data_AF-A0A150SQ83-F1
#
_entry.id   AF-A0A150SQ83-F1
#
_cell.length_a   1.000
_cell.length_b   1.000
_cell.length_c   1.000
_cell.angle_alpha   90.00
_cell.angle_beta   90.00
_cell.angle_gamma   90.00
#
_symmetry.space_group_name_H-M   'P 1'
#
loop_
_entity.id
_entity.type
_entity.pdbx_description
1 polymer ?
#
loop_
_entity_poly.entity_id
_entity_poly.type
_entity_poly.pdbx_seq_one_letter_code
_entity_poly.pdbx_strand_id
1 'polypeptide(L)'
;MRWRTNVLPPRLLASLMAPEHFDAAASFVRPEDVVAQVRVSSDVAQHAAWLREDAELGFDTIYVHNVALDQQAFIDAFGARVLPALSR
;
A
#
# COMPACT_ATOMS: atom_id res chain seq x y z
N MET A 1 8.12 -11.13 0.81
CA MET A 1 7.37 -9.86 0.66
C MET A 1 8.01 -8.83 1.58
N ARG A 2 8.49 -7.70 1.05
CA ARG A 2 9.33 -6.71 1.78
C ARG A 2 8.55 -5.77 2.70
N TRP A 3 7.23 -5.87 2.74
CA TRP A 3 6.35 -4.95 3.47
C TRP A 3 5.87 -5.48 4.84
N ARG A 4 6.34 -6.66 5.25
CA ARG A 4 5.91 -7.33 6.48
C ARG A 4 6.25 -6.56 7.76
N THR A 5 7.35 -5.82 7.76
CA THR A 5 7.74 -5.00 8.92
C THR A 5 6.82 -3.80 9.13
N ASN A 6 6.18 -3.27 8.07
CA ASN A 6 5.30 -2.10 8.13
C ASN A 6 3.93 -2.38 8.76
N VAL A 7 3.58 -3.66 8.93
CA VAL A 7 2.31 -4.06 9.57
C VAL A 7 2.49 -4.55 11.00
N LEU A 8 3.71 -4.44 11.54
CA LEU A 8 3.96 -4.75 12.95
C LEU A 8 3.24 -3.74 13.84
N PRO A 9 2.70 -4.16 15.00
CA PRO A 9 2.00 -3.26 15.92
C PRO A 9 2.86 -2.08 16.36
N PRO A 10 2.31 -0.86 16.53
CA PRO A 10 3.07 0.34 16.90
C PRO A 10 3.92 0.18 18.17
N ARG A 11 3.38 -0.53 19.19
CA ARG A 11 4.13 -0.80 20.43
C ARG A 11 5.35 -1.68 20.21
N LEU A 12 5.28 -2.59 19.24
CA LEU A 12 6.39 -3.45 18.90
C LEU A 12 7.45 -2.65 18.14
N LEU A 13 7.06 -1.90 17.11
CA LEU A 13 7.96 -1.04 16.33
C LEU A 13 8.77 -0.07 17.21
N ALA A 14 8.14 0.54 18.22
CA ALA A 14 8.80 1.46 19.15
C ALA A 14 9.81 0.79 20.10
N SER A 15 9.76 -0.54 20.24
CA SER A 15 10.60 -1.31 21.17
C SER A 15 11.77 -2.04 20.47
N LEU A 16 11.76 -2.11 19.14
CA LEU A 16 12.78 -2.79 18.35
C LEU A 16 13.98 -1.87 18.10
N MET A 17 15.14 -2.26 18.63
CA MET A 17 16.35 -1.41 18.62
C MET A 17 17.38 -1.80 17.56
N ALA A 18 17.30 -3.02 17.00
CA ALA A 18 18.29 -3.55 16.06
C ALA A 18 17.60 -4.12 14.80
N PRO A 19 18.18 -3.98 13.59
CA PRO A 19 17.59 -4.44 12.34
C PRO A 19 17.16 -5.92 12.35
N GLU A 20 17.95 -6.79 12.97
CA GLU A 20 17.71 -8.23 13.02
C GLU A 20 16.42 -8.56 13.79
N HIS A 21 16.04 -7.72 14.77
CA HIS A 21 14.81 -7.91 15.51
C HIS A 21 13.56 -7.59 14.69
N PHE A 22 13.66 -6.70 13.70
CA PHE A 22 12.56 -6.43 12.77
C PHE A 22 12.30 -7.62 11.85
N ASP A 23 13.36 -8.25 11.33
CA ASP A 23 13.24 -9.44 10.48
C ASP A 23 12.65 -10.62 11.26
N ALA A 24 13.12 -10.84 12.49
CA ALA A 24 12.58 -11.87 13.37
C ALA A 24 11.10 -11.63 13.70
N ALA A 25 10.71 -10.39 14.05
CA ALA A 25 9.32 -10.05 14.33
C ALA A 25 8.43 -10.17 13.09
N ALA A 26 8.92 -9.74 11.92
CA ALA A 26 8.21 -9.82 10.65
C ALA A 26 8.08 -11.25 10.12
N SER A 27 8.85 -12.22 10.64
CA SER A 27 8.74 -13.63 10.25
C SER A 27 7.38 -14.26 10.58
N PHE A 28 6.67 -13.70 11.58
CA PHE A 28 5.34 -14.14 11.99
C PHE A 28 4.21 -13.47 11.20
N VAL A 29 4.51 -12.49 10.35
CA VAL A 29 3.52 -11.76 9.56
C VAL A 29 3.12 -12.58 8.34
N ARG A 30 1.84 -12.94 8.28
CA ARG A 30 1.26 -13.68 7.17
C ARG A 30 0.81 -12.72 6.06
N PRO A 31 0.68 -13.19 4.81
CA PRO A 31 0.21 -12.36 3.69
C PRO A 31 -1.12 -11.64 3.98
N GLU A 32 -2.06 -12.33 4.62
CA GLU A 32 -3.38 -11.80 5.00
C GLU A 32 -3.28 -10.62 5.97
N ASP A 33 -2.29 -10.60 6.86
CA ASP A 33 -2.07 -9.52 7.80
C ASP A 33 -1.59 -8.25 7.06
N VAL A 34 -0.91 -8.42 5.91
CA VAL A 34 -0.52 -7.31 5.03
C VAL A 34 -1.72 -6.80 4.22
N VAL A 35 -2.50 -7.71 3.63
CA VAL A 35 -3.68 -7.36 2.83
C VAL A 35 -4.73 -6.63 3.66
N ALA A 36 -4.83 -6.91 4.97
CA ALA A 36 -5.74 -6.20 5.87
C ALA A 36 -5.35 -4.72 6.12
N GLN A 37 -4.11 -4.32 5.85
CA GLN A 37 -3.58 -2.99 6.15
C GLN A 37 -3.45 -2.10 4.91
N VAL A 38 -3.57 -2.66 3.70
CA VAL A 38 -3.43 -1.92 2.44
C VAL A 38 -4.50 -2.31 1.45
N ARG A 39 -4.83 -1.38 0.55
CA ARG A 39 -5.75 -1.65 -0.57
C ARG A 39 -5.05 -2.54 -1.61
N VAL A 40 -5.49 -3.79 -1.74
CA VAL A 40 -4.97 -4.78 -2.70
C VAL A 40 -6.05 -5.17 -3.68
N SER A 41 -5.78 -5.03 -4.97
CA SER A 41 -6.64 -5.52 -6.04
C SER A 41 -5.80 -5.78 -7.30
N SER A 42 -6.13 -6.84 -8.04
CA SER A 42 -5.63 -7.09 -9.40
C SER A 42 -6.43 -6.35 -10.47
N ASP A 43 -7.62 -5.82 -10.14
CA ASP A 43 -8.41 -4.97 -11.01
C ASP A 43 -7.98 -3.50 -10.84
N VAL A 44 -7.46 -2.92 -11.93
CA VAL A 44 -7.00 -1.52 -11.99
C VAL A 44 -8.17 -0.54 -11.84
N ALA A 45 -9.37 -0.91 -12.28
CA ALA A 45 -10.55 -0.04 -12.14
C ALA A 45 -10.97 0.12 -10.67
N GLN A 46 -10.80 -0.92 -9.85
CA GLN A 46 -11.04 -0.85 -8.41
C GLN A 46 -10.17 0.21 -7.72
N HIS A 47 -8.91 0.36 -8.15
CA HIS A 47 -8.01 1.39 -7.60
C HIS A 47 -8.50 2.80 -7.92
N ALA A 48 -9.00 3.02 -9.15
CA ALA A 48 -9.60 4.30 -9.52
C ALA A 48 -10.90 4.59 -8.74
N ALA A 49 -11.71 3.56 -8.46
CA ALA A 49 -12.91 3.72 -7.63
C ALA A 49 -12.58 4.18 -6.21
N TRP A 50 -11.63 3.53 -5.54
CA TRP A 50 -11.20 3.93 -4.20
C TRP A 50 -10.65 5.36 -4.15
N LEU A 51 -9.83 5.75 -5.13
CA LEU A 51 -9.29 7.11 -5.19
C LEU A 51 -10.36 8.17 -5.46
N ARG A 52 -11.41 7.81 -6.21
CA ARG A 52 -12.56 8.70 -6.43
C ARG A 52 -13.37 8.86 -5.15
N GLU A 53 -13.64 7.77 -4.44
CA GLU A 53 -14.31 7.81 -3.13
C GLU A 53 -13.54 8.71 -2.16
N ASP A 54 -12.21 8.56 -2.09
CA ASP A 54 -11.37 9.45 -1.27
C ASP A 54 -11.51 10.92 -1.74
N ALA A 55 -11.40 11.20 -3.03
CA ALA A 55 -11.53 12.56 -3.55
C ALA A 55 -12.90 13.18 -3.24
N GLU A 56 -13.98 12.39 -3.29
CA GLU A 56 -15.35 12.81 -2.93
C GLU A 56 -15.50 13.15 -1.44
N LEU A 57 -14.63 12.63 -0.56
CA LEU A 57 -14.56 13.03 0.85
C LEU A 57 -13.93 14.42 1.05
N GLY A 58 -13.42 15.06 -0.01
CA GLY A 58 -12.88 16.41 0.02
C GLY A 58 -11.37 16.50 0.22
N PHE A 59 -10.61 15.42 -0.05
CA PHE A 59 -9.15 15.50 -0.06
C PHE A 59 -8.64 16.28 -1.28
N ASP A 60 -7.87 17.34 -1.05
CA ASP A 60 -7.23 18.12 -2.13
C ASP A 60 -6.06 17.41 -2.81
N THR A 61 -5.42 16.46 -2.11
CA THR A 61 -4.26 15.73 -2.61
C THR A 61 -4.21 14.33 -2.01
N ILE A 62 -4.02 13.32 -2.86
CA ILE A 62 -3.90 11.92 -2.45
C ILE A 62 -2.52 11.40 -2.86
N TYR A 63 -1.73 10.94 -1.89
CA TYR A 63 -0.43 10.32 -2.14
C TYR A 63 -0.58 8.80 -2.17
N VAL A 64 -0.20 8.19 -3.29
CA VAL A 64 -0.24 6.72 -3.47
C VAL A 64 1.16 6.14 -3.32
N HIS A 65 1.31 5.14 -2.45
CA HIS A 65 2.56 4.40 -2.27
C HIS A 65 2.40 2.96 -2.76
N ASN A 66 3.11 2.61 -3.83
CA ASN A 66 3.10 1.24 -4.37
C ASN A 66 4.03 0.33 -3.57
N VAL A 67 3.48 -0.76 -3.05
CA VAL A 67 4.20 -1.75 -2.24
C VAL A 67 4.80 -2.90 -3.07
N ALA A 68 4.43 -3.01 -4.36
CA ALA A 68 4.92 -4.05 -5.25
C ALA A 68 6.38 -3.81 -5.70
N LEU A 69 7.07 -4.87 -6.10
CA LEU A 69 8.47 -4.77 -6.54
C LEU A 69 8.61 -4.10 -7.91
N ASP A 70 7.67 -4.35 -8.82
CA ASP A 70 7.68 -3.77 -10.16
C ASP A 70 7.02 -2.39 -10.15
N GLN A 71 7.86 -1.38 -9.91
CA GLN A 71 7.42 0.02 -9.88
C GLN A 71 7.08 0.55 -11.27
N GLN A 72 7.75 0.07 -12.33
CA GLN A 72 7.51 0.53 -13.68
C GLN A 72 6.13 0.06 -14.17
N ALA A 73 5.80 -1.22 -13.97
CA ALA A 73 4.48 -1.73 -14.30
C ALA A 73 3.35 -1.01 -13.55
N PHE A 74 3.58 -0.64 -12.28
CA PHE A 74 2.64 0.18 -11.53
C PHE A 74 2.46 1.56 -12.15
N ILE A 75 3.56 2.27 -12.45
CA ILE A 75 3.52 3.61 -13.05
C ILE A 75 2.80 3.57 -14.40
N ASP A 76 3.12 2.60 -15.24
CA ASP A 76 2.52 2.47 -16.58
C ASP A 76 1.01 2.19 -16.48
N ALA A 77 0.61 1.26 -15.60
CA ALA A 77 -0.80 0.93 -15.40
C ALA A 77 -1.59 2.09 -14.79
N PHE A 78 -1.08 2.72 -13.73
CA PHE A 78 -1.75 3.85 -13.08
C PHE A 78 -1.83 5.06 -14.00
N GLY A 79 -0.75 5.39 -14.69
CA GLY A 79 -0.70 6.49 -15.65
C GLY A 79 -1.68 6.30 -16.81
N ALA A 80 -1.78 5.08 -17.35
CA ALA A 80 -2.64 4.81 -18.51
C ALA A 80 -4.12 4.58 -18.17
N ARG A 81 -4.44 4.09 -16.96
CA ARG A 81 -5.80 3.61 -16.62
C ARG A 81 -6.43 4.24 -15.40
N VAL A 82 -5.64 4.68 -14.42
CA VAL A 82 -6.17 5.22 -13.15
C VAL A 82 -6.27 6.74 -13.21
N LEU A 83 -5.16 7.43 -13.49
CA LEU A 83 -5.13 8.89 -13.51
C LEU A 83 -6.17 9.50 -14.46
N PRO A 84 -6.33 9.02 -15.72
CA PRO A 84 -7.33 9.57 -16.64
C PRO A 84 -8.79 9.40 -16.17
N ALA A 85 -9.05 8.47 -15.25
CA ALA A 85 -10.38 8.24 -14.67
C ALA A 85 -10.68 9.13 -13.45
N LEU A 86 -9.69 9.91 -13.00
CA LEU A 86 -9.77 10.83 -11.84
C LEU A 86 -9.75 12.30 -12.27
N SER A 87 -9.00 12.63 -13.32
CA SER A 87 -9.00 13.98 -13.90
C SER A 87 -10.13 14.13 -14.91
N ARG A 88 -11.10 14.98 -14.57
CA ARG A 88 -12.08 15.51 -15.50
C ARG A 88 -11.89 17.01 -15.65
#